data_AF-A0A7C5MRR3-F1
#
_entry.id   AF-A0A7C5MRR3-F1
#
_cell.length_a   1.000
_cell.length_b   1.000
_cell.length_c   1.000
_cell.angle_alpha   90.00
_cell.angle_beta   90.00
_cell.angle_gamma   90.00
#
_symmetry.space_group_name_H-M   'P 1'
#
loop_
_entity.id
_entity.type
_entity.pdbx_description
1 polymer ?
#
loop_
_entity_poly.entity_id
_entity_poly.type
_entity_poly.pdbx_seq_one_letter_code
_entity_poly.pdbx_strand_id
1 'polypeptide(L)'
;MKISDIISQKVSMESLLERKKSEKFNNLRIDSSNRKADSILLNRKPPEISSIIELQSNFNKNIASLNGFMEMERKIKEFQLVSDNKKDFERLSRELTAISKSVKYRGENVISYLSTDIKDEASLYAFKMNLSKEIESLKAAIAKERKALASYIVENENKDAVAGFSPENVVEKIKMALRQNLTDEVHNLKSNSGKLFNS
;
A
#
# COMPACT_ATOMS: atom_id res chain seq x y z
N MET A 1 5.50 -10.83 2.84
CA MET A 1 4.24 -10.16 2.43
C MET A 1 4.53 -9.47 1.11
N LYS A 2 3.67 -9.56 0.09
CA LYS A 2 3.98 -8.95 -1.22
C LYS A 2 3.53 -7.48 -1.22
N ILE A 3 4.34 -6.59 -1.80
CA ILE A 3 4.07 -5.16 -1.99
C ILE A 3 2.69 -4.93 -2.65
N SER A 4 2.28 -5.86 -3.51
CA SER A 4 0.97 -5.87 -4.14
C SER A 4 -0.19 -5.83 -3.15
N ASP A 5 -0.06 -6.42 -1.95
CA ASP A 5 -1.16 -6.62 -1.00
C ASP A 5 -1.49 -5.36 -0.19
N ILE A 6 -0.51 -4.48 0.03
CA ILE A 6 -0.70 -3.16 0.68
C ILE A 6 -1.33 -2.17 -0.31
N ILE A 7 -0.89 -2.23 -1.57
CA ILE A 7 -1.41 -1.37 -2.65
C ILE A 7 -2.83 -1.78 -3.07
N SER A 8 -3.22 -3.05 -2.86
CA SER A 8 -4.52 -3.62 -3.28
C SER A 8 -5.57 -3.74 -2.16
N GLN A 9 -5.42 -2.99 -1.06
CA GLN A 9 -6.37 -2.97 0.07
C GLN A 9 -6.49 -4.29 0.87
N LYS A 10 -5.58 -5.26 0.69
CA LYS A 10 -5.64 -6.55 1.40
C LYS A 10 -5.00 -6.53 2.79
N VAL A 11 -4.17 -5.52 3.10
CA VAL A 11 -3.50 -5.42 4.41
C VAL A 11 -3.44 -3.96 4.89
N SER A 12 -3.95 -3.69 6.11
CA SER A 12 -3.77 -2.39 6.78
C SER A 12 -2.33 -2.27 7.33
N MET A 13 -1.70 -1.09 7.19
CA MET A 13 -0.38 -0.80 7.76
C MET A 13 -0.39 -0.87 9.29
N GLU A 14 -1.55 -0.77 9.95
CA GLU A 14 -1.69 -0.98 11.39
C GLU A 14 -1.29 -2.41 11.81
N SER A 15 -1.53 -3.41 10.96
CA SER A 15 -1.13 -4.80 11.23
C SER A 15 0.38 -5.04 11.12
N LEU A 16 1.10 -4.20 10.37
CA LEU A 16 2.58 -4.24 10.32
C LEU A 16 3.20 -3.71 11.63
N LEU A 17 2.53 -2.77 12.31
CA LEU A 17 2.97 -2.24 13.60
C LEU A 17 2.84 -3.27 14.73
N GLU A 18 1.77 -4.07 14.74
CA GLU A 18 1.61 -5.14 15.74
C GLU A 18 2.69 -6.21 15.63
N ARG A 19 3.05 -6.63 14.40
CA ARG A 19 4.19 -7.54 14.18
C ARG A 19 5.54 -6.92 14.56
N LYS A 20 5.81 -5.65 14.21
CA LYS A 20 7.07 -5.00 14.61
C LYS A 20 7.18 -4.76 16.13
N LYS A 21 6.05 -4.57 16.83
CA LYS A 21 6.04 -4.50 18.31
C LYS A 21 6.31 -5.86 18.94
N SER A 22 5.73 -6.95 18.42
CA SER A 22 5.97 -8.29 18.96
C SER A 22 7.40 -8.81 18.71
N GLU A 23 8.05 -8.41 17.61
CA GLU A 23 9.46 -8.75 17.35
C GLU A 23 10.44 -8.00 18.26
N LYS A 24 10.16 -6.74 18.62
CA LYS A 24 11.04 -5.97 19.54
C LYS A 24 11.01 -6.47 20.98
N PHE A 25 9.91 -7.07 21.44
CA PHE A 25 9.82 -7.62 22.80
C PHE A 25 10.54 -8.97 22.97
N ASN A 26 10.89 -9.66 21.88
CA ASN A 26 11.60 -10.94 21.94
C ASN A 26 13.14 -10.81 21.90
N ASN A 27 13.67 -9.59 21.71
CA ASN A 27 15.12 -9.34 21.66
C ASN A 27 15.62 -8.49 22.84
N LEU A 28 15.16 -8.77 24.05
CA LEU A 28 15.66 -8.14 25.28
C LEU A 28 16.20 -9.20 26.24
N ARG A 29 17.46 -9.61 25.99
CA ARG A 29 18.49 -9.88 27.01
C ARG A 29 19.80 -10.29 26.33
N ILE A 30 20.64 -9.30 26.05
CA ILE A 30 22.09 -9.52 26.00
C ILE A 30 22.71 -8.40 26.82
N ASP A 31 23.17 -8.76 28.02
CA ASP A 31 24.00 -7.92 28.86
C ASP A 31 25.24 -7.49 28.08
N SER A 32 25.49 -6.19 27.99
CA SER A 32 26.73 -5.65 27.44
C SER A 32 27.30 -4.60 28.40
N SER A 33 27.95 -5.08 29.46
CA SER A 33 29.01 -4.31 30.10
C SER A 33 30.16 -4.16 29.09
N ASN A 34 30.61 -2.92 28.89
CA ASN A 34 31.74 -2.49 28.06
C ASN A 34 31.50 -2.34 26.55
N ARG A 35 30.86 -1.23 26.14
CA ARG A 35 31.32 -0.48 24.96
C ARG A 35 31.30 1.02 25.24
N LYS A 36 32.47 1.63 25.11
CA LYS A 36 32.70 3.07 25.18
C LYS A 36 31.85 3.79 24.14
N ALA A 37 31.36 4.94 24.55
CA ALA A 37 30.47 5.82 23.82
C ALA A 37 31.09 6.28 22.49
N ASP A 38 30.48 5.86 21.40
CA ASP A 38 30.27 6.68 20.20
C ASP A 38 28.79 6.56 19.83
N SER A 39 27.94 7.10 20.72
CA SER A 39 26.54 7.28 20.43
C SER A 39 26.40 8.46 19.47
N ILE A 40 26.49 8.17 18.17
CA ILE A 40 25.82 9.01 17.18
C ILE A 40 24.34 8.97 17.57
N LEU A 41 23.89 10.06 18.20
CA LEU A 41 22.48 10.37 18.40
C LEU A 41 21.82 10.35 17.03
N LEU A 42 21.30 9.18 16.64
CA LEU A 42 20.25 9.05 15.64
C LEU A 42 19.07 9.83 16.19
N ASN A 43 19.06 11.12 15.87
CA ASN A 43 17.93 12.01 16.03
C ASN A 43 16.74 11.29 15.42
N ARG A 44 15.94 10.66 16.28
CA ARG A 44 14.64 10.10 15.91
C ARG A 44 13.85 11.25 15.32
N LYS A 45 13.71 11.28 14.01
CA LYS A 45 12.66 12.05 13.34
C LYS A 45 11.38 11.23 13.51
N PRO A 46 10.43 11.62 14.38
CA PRO A 46 9.14 10.96 14.49
C PRO A 46 8.06 11.43 13.47
N PRO A 47 8.26 12.30 12.45
CA PRO A 47 7.15 12.79 11.63
C PRO A 47 6.82 11.95 10.38
N GLU A 48 7.65 10.97 10.00
CA GLU A 48 7.40 10.17 8.79
C GLU A 48 6.22 9.19 8.96
N ILE A 49 6.06 8.56 10.13
CA ILE A 49 5.06 7.49 10.30
C ILE A 49 3.63 8.05 10.39
N SER A 50 3.43 9.14 11.12
CA SER A 50 2.11 9.78 11.23
C SER A 50 1.62 10.28 9.87
N SER A 51 2.52 10.84 9.05
CA SER A 51 2.19 11.34 7.72
C SER A 51 1.81 10.23 6.74
N ILE A 52 2.31 9.01 6.92
CA ILE A 52 1.98 7.87 6.04
C ILE A 52 0.67 7.21 6.42
N ILE A 53 0.37 7.12 7.71
CA ILE A 53 -0.95 6.66 8.18
C ILE A 53 -2.03 7.63 7.68
N GLU A 54 -1.76 8.94 7.78
CA GLU A 54 -2.64 9.97 7.22
C GLU A 54 -2.77 9.84 5.69
N LEU A 55 -1.67 9.63 4.98
CA LEU A 55 -1.66 9.41 3.53
C LEU A 55 -2.49 8.19 3.13
N GLN A 56 -2.38 7.08 3.87
CA GLN A 56 -3.17 5.88 3.61
C GLN A 56 -4.66 6.11 3.93
N SER A 57 -4.97 6.84 5.00
CA SER A 57 -6.34 7.24 5.32
C SER A 57 -6.95 8.08 4.20
N ASN A 58 -6.21 9.08 3.70
CA ASN A 58 -6.62 9.93 2.58
C ASN A 58 -6.80 9.13 1.30
N PHE A 59 -5.87 8.23 0.98
CA PHE A 59 -5.96 7.32 -0.16
C PHE A 59 -7.25 6.48 -0.12
N ASN A 60 -7.54 5.87 1.03
CA ASN A 60 -8.74 5.05 1.18
C ASN A 60 -10.03 5.89 1.12
N LYS A 61 -10.02 7.08 1.72
CA LYS A 61 -11.12 8.05 1.64
C LYS A 61 -11.40 8.44 0.19
N ASN A 62 -10.36 8.82 -0.55
CA ASN A 62 -10.46 9.25 -1.94
C ASN A 62 -10.94 8.12 -2.86
N ILE A 63 -10.50 6.88 -2.62
CA ILE A 63 -11.00 5.70 -3.36
C ILE A 63 -12.49 5.50 -3.09
N ALA A 64 -12.94 5.61 -1.84
CA ALA A 64 -14.35 5.49 -1.50
C ALA A 64 -15.17 6.58 -2.22
N SER A 65 -14.71 7.84 -2.19
CA SER A 65 -15.33 8.95 -2.91
C SER A 65 -15.40 8.69 -4.42
N LEU A 66 -14.29 8.24 -5.03
CA LEU A 66 -14.21 7.96 -6.46
C LEU A 66 -15.23 6.89 -6.87
N ASN A 67 -15.34 5.80 -6.11
CA ASN A 67 -16.31 4.75 -6.38
C ASN A 67 -17.75 5.29 -6.36
N GLY A 68 -18.06 6.16 -5.38
CA GLY A 68 -19.35 6.83 -5.30
C GLY A 68 -19.66 7.70 -6.52
N PHE A 69 -18.70 8.49 -6.97
CA PHE A 69 -18.87 9.31 -8.17
C PHE A 69 -18.98 8.49 -9.45
N MET A 70 -18.24 7.38 -9.57
CA MET A 70 -18.40 6.46 -10.70
C MET A 70 -19.80 5.81 -10.72
N GLU A 71 -20.38 5.53 -9.54
CA GLU A 71 -21.75 5.04 -9.45
C GLU A 71 -22.77 6.10 -9.90
N MET A 72 -22.60 7.36 -9.48
CA MET A 72 -23.40 8.48 -9.97
C MET A 72 -23.30 8.63 -11.49
N GLU A 73 -22.10 8.54 -12.05
CA GLU A 73 -21.87 8.63 -13.49
C GLU A 73 -22.61 7.50 -14.25
N ARG A 74 -22.58 6.28 -13.71
CA ARG A 74 -23.34 5.15 -14.25
C ARG A 74 -24.85 5.42 -14.23
N LYS A 75 -25.38 5.95 -13.14
CA LYS A 75 -26.81 6.32 -13.03
C LYS A 75 -27.23 7.38 -14.03
N ILE A 76 -26.37 8.37 -14.26
CA ILE A 76 -26.60 9.36 -15.32
C ILE A 76 -26.62 8.68 -16.69
N LYS A 77 -25.65 7.81 -16.99
CA LYS A 77 -25.61 7.09 -18.28
C LYS A 77 -26.88 6.25 -18.49
N GLU A 78 -27.35 5.54 -17.47
CA GLU A 78 -28.63 4.81 -17.50
C GLU A 78 -29.80 5.75 -17.80
N PHE A 79 -29.87 6.89 -17.12
CA PHE A 79 -30.91 7.89 -17.36
C PHE A 79 -30.88 8.46 -18.78
N GLN A 80 -29.69 8.66 -19.36
CA GLN A 80 -29.53 9.19 -20.72
C GLN A 80 -29.96 8.20 -21.81
N LEU A 81 -30.04 6.90 -21.51
CA LEU A 81 -30.57 5.88 -22.42
C LEU A 81 -32.11 5.83 -22.41
N VAL A 82 -32.76 6.48 -21.45
CA VAL A 82 -34.23 6.57 -21.37
C VAL A 82 -34.73 7.55 -22.43
N SER A 83 -35.82 7.19 -23.12
CA SER A 83 -36.48 8.07 -24.08
C SER A 83 -36.95 9.37 -23.42
N ASP A 84 -36.86 10.50 -24.11
CA ASP A 84 -37.12 11.82 -23.53
C ASP A 84 -38.50 11.96 -22.87
N ASN A 85 -39.52 11.32 -23.44
CA ASN A 85 -40.88 11.30 -22.90
C ASN A 85 -41.06 10.46 -21.62
N LYS A 86 -40.04 9.70 -21.21
CA LYS A 86 -40.03 8.87 -20.00
C LYS A 86 -38.96 9.31 -19.00
N LYS A 87 -38.25 10.41 -19.26
CA LYS A 87 -37.25 10.95 -18.34
C LYS A 87 -37.95 11.49 -17.09
N ASP A 88 -37.58 10.92 -15.95
CA ASP A 88 -38.04 11.34 -14.63
C ASP A 88 -36.84 11.92 -13.85
N PHE A 89 -36.69 13.24 -13.91
CA PHE A 89 -35.60 13.96 -13.24
C PHE A 89 -35.69 13.87 -11.71
N GLU A 90 -36.89 13.84 -11.14
CA GLU A 90 -37.07 13.70 -9.69
C GLU A 90 -36.60 12.33 -9.20
N ARG A 91 -36.88 11.27 -9.97
CA ARG A 91 -36.34 9.95 -9.69
C ARG A 91 -34.81 9.93 -9.78
N LEU A 92 -34.23 10.51 -10.82
CA LEU A 92 -32.77 10.61 -10.94
C LEU A 92 -32.17 11.35 -9.74
N SER A 93 -32.72 12.50 -9.38
CA SER A 93 -32.26 13.30 -8.23
C SER A 93 -32.30 12.49 -6.93
N ARG A 94 -33.37 11.71 -6.69
CA ARG A 94 -33.46 10.82 -5.52
C ARG A 94 -32.41 9.72 -5.54
N GLU A 95 -32.19 9.08 -6.69
CA GLU A 95 -31.16 8.03 -6.84
C GLU A 95 -29.76 8.59 -6.58
N LEU A 96 -29.43 9.75 -7.15
CA LEU A 96 -28.14 10.42 -6.93
C LEU A 96 -27.98 10.86 -5.46
N THR A 97 -29.03 11.38 -4.84
CA THR A 97 -29.02 11.77 -3.42
C THR A 97 -28.80 10.56 -2.50
N ALA A 98 -29.38 9.41 -2.84
CA ALA A 98 -29.18 8.17 -2.09
C ALA A 98 -27.72 7.72 -2.13
N ILE A 99 -27.08 7.75 -3.32
CA ILE A 99 -25.65 7.44 -3.47
C ILE A 99 -24.81 8.43 -2.66
N SER A 100 -25.13 9.72 -2.76
CA SER A 100 -24.42 10.80 -2.05
C SER A 100 -24.37 10.58 -0.52
N LYS A 101 -25.44 10.00 0.05
CA LYS A 101 -25.57 9.72 1.48
C LYS A 101 -25.07 8.32 1.89
N SER A 102 -24.92 7.39 0.95
CA SER A 102 -24.50 6.01 1.25
C SER A 102 -22.99 5.86 1.30
N VAL A 103 -22.26 6.68 0.54
CA VAL A 103 -20.80 6.59 0.43
C VAL A 103 -20.15 7.24 1.64
N LYS A 104 -19.71 6.38 2.57
CA LYS A 104 -19.14 6.76 3.85
C LYS A 104 -17.71 6.27 4.03
N TYR A 105 -16.91 7.08 4.71
CA TYR A 105 -15.60 6.70 5.24
C TYR A 105 -15.54 7.08 6.71
N ARG A 106 -15.24 6.11 7.58
CA ARG A 106 -15.21 6.29 9.04
C ARG A 106 -16.49 6.94 9.61
N GLY A 107 -17.64 6.59 9.04
CA GLY A 107 -18.96 7.08 9.48
C GLY A 107 -19.40 8.42 8.86
N GLU A 108 -18.49 9.14 8.19
CA GLU A 108 -18.77 10.42 7.56
C GLU A 108 -19.09 10.26 6.08
N ASN A 109 -20.02 11.05 5.56
CA ASN A 109 -20.30 11.12 4.12
C ASN A 109 -19.15 11.83 3.41
N VAL A 110 -18.59 11.21 2.37
CA VAL A 110 -17.38 11.73 1.71
C VAL A 110 -17.63 12.36 0.34
N ILE A 111 -18.88 12.37 -0.11
CA ILE A 111 -19.28 12.96 -1.40
C ILE A 111 -20.53 13.85 -1.30
N SER A 112 -21.05 14.09 -0.10
CA SER A 112 -22.30 14.83 0.12
C SER A 112 -22.23 16.32 -0.19
N TYR A 113 -21.06 16.82 -0.62
CA TYR A 113 -20.85 18.22 -1.00
C TYR A 113 -21.32 18.53 -2.42
N LEU A 114 -21.48 17.53 -3.30
CA LEU A 114 -22.08 17.76 -4.63
C LEU A 114 -23.60 17.83 -4.51
N SER A 115 -24.18 18.92 -5.01
CA SER A 115 -25.64 19.05 -5.12
C SER A 115 -26.18 18.04 -6.12
N THR A 116 -27.11 17.19 -5.67
CA THR A 116 -27.77 16.15 -6.47
C THR A 116 -29.20 16.54 -6.88
N ASP A 117 -29.56 17.82 -6.74
CA ASP A 117 -30.86 18.36 -7.15
C ASP A 117 -30.90 18.57 -8.66
N ILE A 118 -31.52 17.62 -9.38
CA ILE A 118 -31.63 17.63 -10.83
C ILE A 118 -33.11 17.79 -11.20
N LYS A 119 -33.44 18.90 -11.87
CA LYS A 119 -34.82 19.27 -12.22
C LYS A 119 -35.09 19.23 -13.72
N ASP A 120 -34.04 19.38 -14.51
CA ASP A 120 -34.08 19.53 -15.96
C ASP A 120 -32.74 19.13 -16.60
N GLU A 121 -32.67 19.20 -17.92
CA GLU A 121 -31.46 18.85 -18.67
C GLU A 121 -30.30 19.85 -18.40
N ALA A 122 -30.60 21.11 -18.06
CA ALA A 122 -29.58 22.12 -17.77
C ALA A 122 -28.87 21.85 -16.44
N SER A 123 -29.64 21.54 -15.39
CA SER A 123 -29.14 21.11 -14.08
C SER A 123 -28.40 19.77 -14.18
N LEU A 124 -28.88 18.84 -15.03
CA LEU A 124 -28.16 17.60 -15.33
C LEU A 124 -26.81 17.87 -15.99
N TYR A 125 -26.76 18.77 -16.97
CA TYR A 125 -25.52 19.14 -17.65
C TYR A 125 -24.51 19.76 -16.67
N ALA A 126 -24.95 20.70 -15.83
CA ALA A 126 -24.11 21.32 -14.81
C ALA A 126 -23.58 20.27 -13.81
N PHE A 127 -24.44 19.37 -13.36
CA PHE A 127 -24.05 18.28 -12.46
C PHE A 127 -23.00 17.37 -13.10
N LYS A 128 -23.21 16.96 -14.36
CA LYS A 128 -22.24 16.13 -15.10
C LYS A 128 -20.88 16.81 -15.19
N MET A 129 -20.84 18.10 -15.50
CA MET A 129 -19.58 18.83 -15.61
C MET A 129 -18.84 18.88 -14.26
N ASN A 130 -19.55 19.11 -13.16
CA ASN A 130 -18.96 19.09 -11.83
C ASN A 130 -18.50 17.68 -11.44
N LEU A 131 -19.33 16.66 -11.68
CA LEU A 131 -19.00 15.27 -11.40
C LEU A 131 -17.73 14.82 -12.15
N SER A 132 -17.61 15.14 -13.44
CA SER A 132 -16.41 14.80 -14.22
C SER A 132 -15.16 15.50 -13.68
N LYS A 133 -15.26 16.77 -13.26
CA LYS A 133 -14.12 17.48 -12.65
C LYS A 133 -13.68 16.81 -11.35
N GLU A 134 -14.63 16.44 -10.50
CA GLU A 134 -14.34 15.75 -9.23
C GLU A 134 -13.71 14.37 -9.46
N ILE A 135 -14.22 13.60 -10.43
CA ILE A 135 -13.66 12.30 -10.81
C ILE A 135 -12.19 12.44 -11.25
N GLU A 136 -11.89 13.37 -12.15
CA GLU A 136 -10.53 13.57 -12.64
C GLU A 136 -9.59 14.10 -11.55
N SER A 137 -10.08 15.01 -10.69
CA SER A 137 -9.36 15.48 -9.51
C SER A 137 -8.99 14.33 -8.57
N LEU A 138 -9.95 13.46 -8.24
CA LEU A 138 -9.71 12.30 -7.38
C LEU A 138 -8.76 11.29 -8.02
N LYS A 139 -8.89 11.00 -9.32
CA LYS A 139 -7.94 10.11 -10.02
C LYS A 139 -6.50 10.63 -9.90
N ALA A 140 -6.30 11.94 -10.07
CA ALA A 140 -4.99 12.55 -9.93
C ALA A 140 -4.46 12.48 -8.48
N ALA A 141 -5.32 12.77 -7.49
CA ALA A 141 -4.97 12.65 -6.07
C ALA A 141 -4.58 11.22 -5.70
N ILE A 142 -5.41 10.24 -6.07
CA ILE A 142 -5.17 8.81 -5.84
C ILE A 142 -3.87 8.35 -6.49
N ALA A 143 -3.57 8.80 -7.71
CA ALA A 143 -2.32 8.46 -8.39
C ALA A 143 -1.09 9.01 -7.64
N LYS A 144 -1.17 10.26 -7.15
CA LYS A 144 -0.13 10.89 -6.35
C LYS A 144 0.07 10.18 -5.01
N GLU A 145 -1.02 9.88 -4.31
CA GLU A 145 -1.01 9.18 -3.02
C GLU A 145 -0.47 7.75 -3.17
N ARG A 146 -0.90 7.03 -4.20
CA ARG A 146 -0.37 5.69 -4.53
C ARG A 146 1.13 5.73 -4.76
N LYS A 147 1.62 6.70 -5.53
CA LYS A 147 3.06 6.86 -5.81
C LYS A 147 3.83 7.12 -4.51
N ALA A 148 3.34 8.02 -3.65
CA ALA A 148 3.98 8.33 -2.38
C ALA A 148 3.99 7.12 -1.42
N LEU A 149 2.88 6.37 -1.32
CA LEU A 149 2.82 5.13 -0.54
C LEU A 149 3.79 4.07 -1.08
N ALA A 150 3.86 3.88 -2.39
CA ALA A 150 4.78 2.93 -3.01
C ALA A 150 6.25 3.33 -2.78
N SER A 151 6.59 4.61 -2.94
CA SER A 151 7.93 5.13 -2.66
C SER A 151 8.33 4.88 -1.21
N TYR A 152 7.45 5.13 -0.25
CA TYR A 152 7.73 4.84 1.16
C TYR A 152 7.98 3.36 1.43
N ILE A 153 7.14 2.48 0.86
CA ILE A 153 7.30 1.02 1.04
C ILE A 153 8.66 0.58 0.52
N VAL A 154 9.05 1.01 -0.69
CA VAL A 154 10.35 0.68 -1.30
C VAL A 154 11.51 1.22 -0.47
N GLU A 155 11.45 2.48 -0.02
CA GLU A 155 12.48 3.05 0.84
C GLU A 155 12.62 2.28 2.16
N ASN A 156 11.50 1.89 2.77
CA ASN A 156 11.53 1.14 4.02
C ASN A 156 12.07 -0.29 3.82
N GLU A 157 11.69 -0.98 2.74
CA GLU A 157 12.22 -2.30 2.40
C GLU A 157 13.73 -2.24 2.11
N ASN A 158 14.19 -1.20 1.40
CA ASN A 158 15.63 -1.00 1.15
C ASN A 158 16.38 -0.71 2.45
N LYS A 159 15.83 0.11 3.35
CA LYS A 159 16.40 0.35 4.68
C LYS A 159 16.48 -0.94 5.50
N ASP A 160 15.41 -1.74 5.51
CA ASP A 160 15.36 -3.01 6.24
C ASP A 160 16.35 -4.03 5.61
N ALA A 161 16.53 -4.05 4.29
CA ALA A 161 17.51 -4.89 3.59
C ALA A 161 18.96 -4.48 3.90
N VAL A 162 19.26 -3.18 3.92
CA VAL A 162 20.59 -2.66 4.29
C VAL A 162 20.88 -2.89 5.79
N ALA A 163 19.88 -2.72 6.66
CA ALA A 163 20.04 -3.00 8.10
C ALA A 163 20.21 -4.50 8.39
N GLY A 164 19.61 -5.38 7.58
CA GLY A 164 19.80 -6.83 7.66
C GLY A 164 21.08 -7.33 6.98
N PHE A 165 21.79 -6.47 6.24
CA PHE A 165 23.05 -6.81 5.59
C PHE A 165 24.20 -6.73 6.62
N SER A 166 24.74 -7.88 7.01
CA SER A 166 26.02 -7.97 7.71
C SER A 166 27.08 -8.52 6.76
N PRO A 167 28.11 -7.72 6.42
CA PRO A 167 29.26 -8.19 5.64
C PRO A 167 29.91 -9.43 6.26
N GLU A 168 29.93 -9.50 7.60
CA GLU A 168 30.53 -10.59 8.36
C GLU A 168 29.77 -11.92 8.13
N ASN A 169 28.44 -11.87 8.17
CA ASN A 169 27.59 -13.05 7.90
C ASN A 169 27.71 -13.53 6.45
N VAL A 170 27.89 -12.61 5.50
CA VAL A 170 28.11 -12.96 4.09
C VAL A 170 29.48 -13.61 3.91
N VAL A 171 30.52 -13.06 4.55
CA VAL A 171 31.87 -13.64 4.53
C VAL A 171 31.91 -15.01 5.19
N GLU A 172 31.20 -15.23 6.31
CA GLU A 172 31.08 -16.55 6.94
C GLU A 172 30.39 -17.56 6.01
N LYS A 173 29.28 -17.20 5.37
CA LYS A 173 28.60 -18.07 4.41
C LYS A 173 29.50 -18.46 3.24
N ILE A 174 30.28 -17.51 2.71
CA ILE A 174 31.27 -17.79 1.65
C ILE A 174 32.35 -18.75 2.16
N LYS A 175 32.89 -18.53 3.36
CA LYS A 175 33.88 -19.43 3.97
C LYS A 175 33.33 -20.84 4.17
N MET A 176 32.08 -20.96 4.62
CA MET A 176 31.42 -22.27 4.77
C MET A 176 31.22 -22.97 3.42
N ALA A 177 30.73 -22.26 2.41
CA ALA A 177 30.54 -22.82 1.07
C ALA A 177 31.86 -23.29 0.44
N LEU A 178 32.94 -22.52 0.60
CA LEU A 178 34.28 -22.92 0.13
C LEU A 178 34.79 -24.16 0.85
N ARG A 179 34.61 -24.24 2.17
CA ARG A 179 34.97 -25.43 2.96
C ARG A 179 34.17 -26.66 2.53
N GLN A 180 32.88 -26.50 2.28
CA GLN A 180 32.01 -27.59 1.82
C GLN A 180 32.49 -28.13 0.46
N ASN A 181 32.72 -27.24 -0.53
CA ASN A 181 33.25 -27.62 -1.84
C ASN A 181 34.59 -28.34 -1.76
N LEU A 182 35.53 -27.83 -0.96
CA LEU A 182 36.82 -28.49 -0.73
C LEU A 182 36.65 -29.87 -0.09
N THR A 183 35.69 -30.03 0.81
CA THR A 183 35.41 -31.31 1.47
C THR A 183 34.82 -32.32 0.48
N ASP A 184 33.90 -31.87 -0.38
CA ASP A 184 33.27 -32.70 -1.41
C ASP A 184 34.28 -33.10 -2.50
N GLU A 185 35.20 -32.20 -2.87
CA GLU A 185 36.28 -32.47 -3.82
C GLU A 185 37.29 -33.48 -3.26
N VAL A 186 37.70 -33.35 -2.00
CA VAL A 186 38.55 -34.33 -1.29
C VAL A 186 37.85 -35.67 -1.15
N HIS A 187 36.55 -35.69 -0.87
CA HIS A 187 35.77 -36.91 -0.78
C HIS A 187 35.69 -37.64 -2.13
N ASN A 188 35.53 -36.89 -3.22
CA ASN A 188 35.52 -37.42 -4.59
C ASN A 188 36.90 -37.91 -5.05
N LEU A 189 37.99 -37.27 -4.61
CA LEU A 189 39.35 -37.76 -4.86
C LEU A 189 39.65 -39.05 -4.09
N LYS A 190 39.21 -39.15 -2.83
CA LYS A 190 39.34 -40.38 -2.04
C LYS A 190 38.51 -41.54 -2.61
N SER A 191 37.28 -41.29 -3.04
CA SER A 191 36.43 -42.33 -3.66
C SER A 191 36.97 -42.83 -5.00
N ASN A 192 37.64 -41.97 -5.78
CA ASN A 192 38.30 -42.35 -7.03
C ASN A 192 39.69 -42.97 -6.83
N SER A 193 40.37 -42.71 -5.70
CA SER A 193 41.67 -43.35 -5.41
C SER A 193 41.55 -44.88 -5.24
N GLY A 194 40.39 -45.39 -4.81
CA GLY A 194 40.08 -46.82 -4.74
C GLY A 194 39.90 -47.50 -6.11
N LYS A 195 39.76 -46.74 -7.21
CA LYS A 195 39.68 -47.29 -8.57
C LYS A 195 41.03 -47.34 -9.29
N LEU A 196 42.06 -46.68 -8.77
CA LEU A 196 43.40 -46.65 -9.36
C LEU A 196 44.30 -47.82 -8.92
N PHE A 197 43.90 -48.59 -7.90
CA PHE A 197 44.66 -49.76 -7.41
C PHE A 197 44.00 -51.12 -7.76
N ASN A 198 42.94 -51.12 -8.56
CA ASN A 198 42.25 -52.32 -9.07
C ASN A 198 42.26 -52.36 -10.62
N SER A 199 43.42 -52.11 -11.22
CA SER A 199 43.67 -52.37 -12.65
C SER A 199 44.84 -53.33 -12.80
#